data_AF-A0A095VSC4-F1
#
_entry.id   AF-A0A095VSC4-F1
#
_cell.length_a   1.000
_cell.length_b   1.000
_cell.length_c   1.000
_cell.angle_alpha   90.00
_cell.angle_beta   90.00
_cell.angle_gamma   90.00
#
_symmetry.space_group_name_H-M   'P 1'
#
loop_
_entity.id
_entity.type
_entity.pdbx_description
1 polymer ?
#
loop_
_entity_poly.entity_id
_entity_poly.type
_entity_poly.pdbx_seq_one_letter_code
_entity_poly.pdbx_strand_id
1 'polypeptide(L)'
;MYITAEHLREEVIRPTLSYLGQWSEALEERLLAAAIDGPEVGLFARGGEGLGLYRITAAQHRDIWDRYLAFRPEIASRVRGLASQRAFLSNPDHELRTNLSYSTAIAWLLYERAGLGSQPVPTAAPTRGRAFSLR
;
A
#
# COMPACT_ATOMS: atom_id res chain seq x y z
N MET A 1 -6.17 -0.98 -22.37
CA MET A 1 -6.57 -0.09 -21.27
C MET A 1 -5.38 0.00 -20.32
N TYR A 2 -4.81 1.19 -20.14
CA TYR A 2 -3.71 1.41 -19.21
C TYR A 2 -4.26 2.08 -17.95
N ILE A 3 -3.82 1.65 -16.79
CA ILE A 3 -4.11 2.33 -15.53
C ILE A 3 -3.10 3.47 -15.41
N THR A 4 -3.58 4.71 -15.40
CA THR A 4 -2.74 5.89 -15.17
C THR A 4 -2.55 6.13 -13.67
N ALA A 5 -1.50 6.88 -13.30
CA ALA A 5 -1.29 7.30 -11.92
C ALA A 5 -2.49 8.11 -11.38
N GLU A 6 -3.09 8.95 -12.23
CA GLU A 6 -4.29 9.73 -11.89
C GLU A 6 -5.50 8.84 -11.65
N HIS A 7 -5.75 7.85 -12.52
CA HIS A 7 -6.82 6.87 -12.31
C HIS A 7 -6.62 6.08 -11.01
N LEU A 8 -5.38 5.63 -10.74
CA LEU A 8 -5.06 4.92 -9.49
C LEU A 8 -5.31 5.81 -8.26
N ARG A 9 -4.93 7.09 -8.35
CA ARG A 9 -5.17 8.07 -7.28
C ARG A 9 -6.67 8.26 -7.02
N GLU A 10 -7.45 8.54 -8.06
CA GLU A 10 -8.84 8.98 -7.94
C GLU A 10 -9.82 7.84 -7.71
N GLU A 11 -9.59 6.68 -8.32
CA GLU A 11 -10.54 5.56 -8.31
C GLU A 11 -10.18 4.45 -7.30
N VAL A 12 -8.94 4.45 -6.79
CA VAL A 12 -8.48 3.42 -5.85
C VAL A 12 -7.98 4.02 -4.55
N ILE A 13 -6.96 4.88 -4.60
CA ILE A 13 -6.27 5.33 -3.38
C ILE A 13 -7.19 6.25 -2.56
N ARG A 14 -7.70 7.31 -3.18
CA ARG A 14 -8.60 8.27 -2.53
C ARG A 14 -9.84 7.60 -1.95
N PRO A 15 -10.63 6.81 -2.72
CA PRO A 15 -11.85 6.22 -2.19
C PRO A 15 -11.59 5.23 -1.06
N THR A 16 -10.50 4.46 -1.14
CA THR A 16 -10.12 3.51 -0.07
C THR A 16 -9.79 4.26 1.22
N LEU A 17 -8.96 5.31 1.15
CA LEU A 17 -8.62 6.11 2.34
C LEU A 17 -9.84 6.82 2.91
N SER A 18 -10.72 7.37 2.05
CA SER A 18 -11.97 8.00 2.48
C SER A 18 -12.89 7.01 3.18
N TYR A 19 -13.05 5.80 2.65
CA TYR A 19 -13.82 4.71 3.27
C TYR A 19 -13.28 4.35 4.67
N LEU A 20 -11.95 4.32 4.82
CA LEU A 20 -11.31 4.04 6.11
C LEU A 20 -11.40 5.24 7.07
N GLY A 21 -11.77 6.43 6.59
CA GLY A 21 -11.83 7.67 7.37
C GLY A 21 -10.44 8.27 7.63
N GLN A 22 -9.48 7.99 6.76
CA GLN A 22 -8.04 8.26 6.96
C GLN A 22 -7.45 9.03 5.77
N TRP A 23 -8.30 9.65 4.96
CA TRP A 23 -7.85 10.42 3.82
C TRP A 23 -7.12 11.70 4.26
N SER A 24 -5.94 11.89 3.70
CA SER A 24 -5.22 13.15 3.66
C SER A 24 -4.45 13.21 2.34
N GLU A 25 -4.21 14.42 1.83
CA GLU A 25 -3.44 14.63 0.61
C GLU A 25 -2.04 14.01 0.71
N ALA A 26 -1.38 14.15 1.87
CA ALA A 26 -0.08 13.56 2.13
C ALA A 26 -0.07 12.02 2.07
N LEU A 27 -1.12 11.36 2.58
CA LEU A 27 -1.24 9.89 2.49
C LEU A 27 -1.51 9.42 1.07
N GLU A 28 -2.36 10.14 0.36
CA GLU A 28 -2.69 9.86 -1.04
C GLU A 28 -1.44 9.93 -1.93
N GLU A 29 -0.66 11.00 -1.81
CA GLU A 29 0.60 11.16 -2.55
C GLU A 29 1.63 10.09 -2.19
N ARG A 30 1.77 9.78 -0.90
CA ARG A 30 2.70 8.76 -0.40
C ARG A 30 2.38 7.37 -0.95
N LEU A 31 1.10 6.98 -0.92
CA LEU A 31 0.66 5.70 -1.47
C LEU A 31 0.79 5.68 -3.00
N LEU A 32 0.53 6.79 -3.68
CA LEU A 32 0.75 6.85 -5.12
C LEU A 32 2.23 6.67 -5.48
N ALA A 33 3.14 7.36 -4.77
CA ALA A 33 4.57 7.21 -4.96
C ALA A 33 5.04 5.77 -4.68
N ALA A 34 4.53 5.15 -3.60
CA ALA A 34 4.81 3.76 -3.27
C ALA A 34 4.38 2.78 -4.36
N ALA A 35 3.23 3.03 -4.99
CA ALA A 35 2.70 2.20 -6.06
C ALA A 35 3.49 2.31 -7.38
N ILE A 36 4.12 3.46 -7.65
CA ILE A 36 4.86 3.73 -8.89
C ILE A 36 6.33 3.30 -8.77
N ASP A 37 7.03 3.72 -7.72
CA ASP A 37 8.51 3.73 -7.70
C ASP A 37 9.15 2.81 -6.66
N GLY A 38 8.36 2.22 -5.74
CA GLY A 38 8.78 1.56 -4.49
C GLY A 38 10.31 1.43 -4.25
N PRO A 39 10.95 2.16 -3.31
CA PRO A 39 10.43 2.59 -1.99
C PRO A 39 10.89 3.97 -1.43
N GLU A 40 10.24 4.43 -0.35
CA GLU A 40 10.64 5.61 0.46
C GLU A 40 11.43 5.25 1.75
N VAL A 41 11.20 4.05 2.29
CA VAL A 41 12.01 3.36 3.33
C VAL A 41 11.74 1.86 3.11
N GLY A 42 12.55 0.92 3.60
CA GLY A 42 12.43 -0.54 3.36
C GLY A 42 11.11 -1.25 3.75
N LEU A 43 10.00 -0.51 3.88
CA LEU A 43 8.62 -0.95 4.07
C LEU A 43 8.09 -1.85 2.95
N PHE A 44 8.65 -1.76 1.75
CA PHE A 44 8.23 -2.59 0.62
C PHE A 44 9.42 -3.39 0.10
N ALA A 45 9.21 -4.68 -0.19
CA ALA A 45 10.30 -5.59 -0.50
C ALA A 45 11.02 -5.21 -1.81
N ARG A 46 12.28 -4.78 -1.69
CA ARG A 46 13.20 -4.63 -2.83
C ARG A 46 13.68 -6.01 -3.23
N GLY A 47 13.51 -6.41 -4.50
CA GLY A 47 14.15 -7.64 -5.01
C GLY A 47 13.24 -8.82 -5.39
N GLY A 48 11.91 -8.71 -5.28
CA GLY A 48 10.98 -9.59 -6.03
C GLY A 48 10.00 -10.43 -5.22
N GLU A 49 10.06 -10.41 -3.88
CA GLU A 49 9.16 -11.23 -3.04
C GLU A 49 7.86 -10.53 -2.62
N GLY A 50 7.71 -9.25 -2.96
CA GLY A 50 6.52 -8.47 -2.64
C GLY A 50 5.33 -8.80 -3.54
N LEU A 51 4.13 -8.79 -2.97
CA LEU A 51 2.87 -9.10 -3.65
C LEU A 51 2.17 -7.81 -4.11
N GLY A 52 1.67 -7.83 -5.34
CA GLY A 52 0.80 -6.80 -5.89
C GLY A 52 1.44 -5.43 -6.03
N LEU A 53 0.58 -4.41 -6.10
CA LEU A 53 0.93 -3.02 -6.41
C LEU A 53 2.00 -2.46 -5.47
N TYR A 54 1.83 -2.69 -4.17
CA TYR A 54 2.71 -2.16 -3.13
C TYR A 54 3.87 -3.08 -2.76
N ARG A 55 4.03 -4.23 -3.44
CA ARG A 55 5.10 -5.20 -3.14
C ARG A 55 5.12 -5.59 -1.65
N ILE A 56 3.96 -5.81 -1.07
CA ILE A 56 3.78 -6.20 0.34
C ILE A 56 4.12 -7.68 0.48
N THR A 57 4.98 -8.05 1.42
CA THR A 57 5.31 -9.46 1.67
C THR A 57 4.21 -10.17 2.47
N ALA A 58 4.08 -11.49 2.30
CA ALA A 58 3.19 -12.32 3.13
C ALA A 58 3.52 -12.23 4.64
N ALA A 59 4.77 -11.97 5.00
CA ALA A 59 5.17 -11.77 6.39
C ALA A 59 4.61 -10.45 6.94
N GLN A 60 4.71 -9.35 6.20
CA GLN A 60 4.14 -8.05 6.59
C GLN A 60 2.63 -8.09 6.67
N HIS A 61 1.98 -8.76 5.72
CA HIS A 61 0.54 -8.91 5.72
C HIS A 61 0.02 -9.64 6.96
N ARG A 62 0.60 -10.79 7.29
CA ARG A 62 0.28 -11.53 8.52
C ARG A 62 0.58 -10.72 9.78
N ASP A 63 1.73 -10.06 9.83
CA ASP A 63 2.14 -9.24 10.97
C ASP A 63 1.19 -8.04 11.22
N ILE A 64 0.61 -7.46 10.16
CA ILE A 64 -0.43 -6.43 10.30
C ILE A 64 -1.73 -7.02 10.87
N TRP A 65 -2.17 -8.19 10.41
CA TRP A 65 -3.36 -8.83 10.98
C TRP A 65 -3.17 -9.23 12.43
N ASP A 66 -2.09 -9.96 12.72
CA ASP A 66 -1.88 -10.62 14.00
C ASP A 66 -1.45 -9.63 15.10
N ARG A 67 -0.64 -8.61 14.76
CA ARG A 67 -0.05 -7.71 15.75
C ARG A 67 -0.61 -6.30 15.75
N TYR A 68 -1.34 -5.91 14.72
CA TYR A 68 -1.87 -4.55 14.61
C TYR A 68 -3.39 -4.52 14.62
N LEU A 69 -4.03 -5.21 13.67
CA LEU A 69 -5.49 -5.23 13.54
C LEU A 69 -6.17 -6.05 14.63
N ALA A 70 -5.51 -7.09 15.17
CA ALA A 70 -6.01 -7.86 16.31
C ALA A 70 -6.37 -6.98 17.53
N PHE A 71 -5.73 -5.83 17.68
CA PHE A 71 -5.97 -4.88 18.78
C PHE A 71 -6.81 -3.65 18.37
N ARG A 72 -7.31 -3.62 17.13
CA ARG A 72 -8.08 -2.49 16.55
C ARG A 72 -9.29 -3.02 15.76
N PRO A 73 -10.29 -3.60 16.45
CA PRO A 73 -11.36 -4.37 15.81
C PRO A 73 -12.21 -3.54 14.84
N GLU A 74 -12.39 -2.25 15.07
CA GLU A 74 -13.15 -1.35 14.19
C GLU A 74 -12.46 -1.19 12.82
N ILE A 75 -11.14 -0.97 12.83
CA ILE A 75 -10.34 -0.87 11.61
C ILE A 75 -10.22 -2.24 10.94
N ALA A 76 -10.00 -3.29 11.73
CA ALA A 76 -9.92 -4.67 11.25
C ALA A 76 -11.20 -5.07 10.49
N SER A 77 -12.37 -4.71 11.02
CA SER A 77 -13.66 -4.96 10.38
C SER A 77 -13.79 -4.25 9.03
N ARG A 78 -13.45 -2.96 8.96
CA ARG A 78 -13.48 -2.20 7.70
C ARG A 78 -12.52 -2.77 6.66
N VAL A 79 -11.28 -3.08 7.06
CA VAL A 79 -10.27 -3.65 6.16
C VAL A 79 -10.69 -5.05 5.70
N ARG A 80 -11.26 -5.87 6.59
CA ARG A 80 -11.81 -7.18 6.22
C ARG A 80 -12.98 -7.06 5.24
N GLY A 81 -13.79 -6.01 5.38
CA GLY A 81 -14.92 -5.70 4.50
C GLY A 81 -14.52 -5.36 3.07
N LEU A 82 -13.29 -4.89 2.85
CA LEU A 82 -12.73 -4.68 1.51
C LEU A 82 -12.28 -5.99 0.84
N ALA A 83 -11.86 -6.99 1.62
CA ALA A 83 -11.42 -8.28 1.09
C ALA A 83 -12.60 -9.16 0.67
N SER A 84 -12.35 -10.08 -0.26
CA SER A 84 -13.37 -11.08 -0.64
C SER A 84 -13.81 -11.90 0.58
N GLN A 85 -15.06 -12.35 0.58
CA GLN A 85 -15.58 -13.15 1.69
C GLN A 85 -14.93 -14.53 1.73
N ARG A 86 -14.96 -15.26 0.60
CA ARG A 86 -14.51 -16.66 0.52
C ARG A 86 -13.03 -16.82 0.22
N ALA A 87 -12.51 -16.12 -0.79
CA ALA A 87 -11.13 -16.35 -1.24
C ALA A 87 -10.11 -15.92 -0.18
N PHE A 88 -10.41 -14.84 0.56
CA PHE A 88 -9.58 -14.41 1.68
C PHE A 88 -9.37 -15.48 2.75
N LEU A 89 -10.40 -16.27 3.08
CA LEU A 89 -10.30 -17.30 4.11
C LEU A 89 -9.40 -18.47 3.69
N SER A 90 -9.25 -18.70 2.38
CA SER A 90 -8.42 -19.79 1.84
C SER A 90 -7.01 -19.33 1.49
N ASN A 91 -6.88 -18.11 0.96
CA ASN A 91 -5.60 -17.53 0.55
C ASN A 91 -5.63 -16.00 0.71
N PRO A 92 -5.42 -15.49 1.94
CA PRO A 92 -5.58 -14.07 2.24
C PRO A 92 -4.57 -13.19 1.49
N ASP A 93 -3.34 -13.69 1.28
CA ASP A 93 -2.26 -12.99 0.57
C ASP A 93 -2.61 -12.69 -0.90
N HIS A 94 -3.53 -13.46 -1.48
CA HIS A 94 -3.95 -13.26 -2.87
C HIS A 94 -4.67 -11.92 -3.08
N GLU A 95 -5.38 -11.41 -2.06
CA GLU A 95 -6.03 -10.09 -2.13
C GLU A 95 -5.03 -8.98 -2.43
N LEU A 96 -3.79 -9.07 -1.93
CA LEU A 96 -2.76 -8.07 -2.18
C LEU A 96 -2.46 -7.91 -3.68
N ARG A 97 -2.64 -8.98 -4.47
CA ARG A 97 -2.41 -9.00 -5.91
C ARG A 97 -3.62 -8.56 -6.72
N THR A 98 -4.83 -8.95 -6.30
CA THR A 98 -6.03 -8.83 -7.14
C THR A 98 -7.01 -7.76 -6.69
N ASN A 99 -6.88 -7.26 -5.47
CA ASN A 99 -7.79 -6.30 -4.89
C ASN A 99 -7.03 -5.03 -4.53
N LEU A 100 -7.09 -4.03 -5.42
CA LEU A 100 -6.31 -2.81 -5.29
C LEU A 100 -6.72 -2.01 -4.05
N SER A 101 -8.00 -1.96 -3.70
CA SER A 101 -8.48 -1.28 -2.49
C SER A 101 -7.97 -1.97 -1.23
N TYR A 102 -8.04 -3.30 -1.18
CA TYR A 102 -7.47 -4.05 -0.06
C TYR A 102 -5.95 -3.88 0.06
N SER A 103 -5.23 -3.99 -1.07
CA SER A 103 -3.78 -3.81 -1.13
C SER A 103 -3.38 -2.41 -0.64
N THR A 104 -4.14 -1.37 -1.04
CA THR A 104 -4.00 0.00 -0.57
C THR A 104 -4.22 0.13 0.93
N ALA A 105 -5.26 -0.53 1.46
CA ALA A 105 -5.55 -0.50 2.89
C ALA A 105 -4.41 -1.12 3.72
N ILE A 106 -3.84 -2.25 3.29
CA ILE A 106 -2.69 -2.85 3.98
C ILE A 106 -1.44 -1.98 3.85
N ALA A 107 -1.19 -1.37 2.68
CA ALA A 107 -0.10 -0.43 2.49
C ALA A 107 -0.20 0.77 3.44
N TRP A 108 -1.40 1.34 3.58
CA TRP A 108 -1.67 2.41 4.53
C TRP A 108 -1.38 1.98 5.97
N LEU A 109 -1.85 0.80 6.41
CA LEU A 109 -1.60 0.30 7.76
C LEU A 109 -0.10 0.12 8.06
N LEU A 110 0.70 -0.28 7.06
CA LEU A 110 2.15 -0.37 7.21
C LEU A 110 2.78 1.02 7.45
N TYR A 111 2.31 2.04 6.73
CA TYR A 111 2.73 3.43 6.98
C TYR A 111 2.26 3.96 8.34
N GLU A 112 1.02 3.65 8.73
CA GLU A 112 0.45 4.06 10.01
C GLU A 112 1.25 3.45 11.18
N ARG A 113 1.50 2.13 11.12
CA ARG A 113 2.30 1.41 12.12
C ARG A 113 3.73 1.92 12.22
N ALA A 114 4.32 2.35 11.10
CA ALA A 114 5.66 2.94 11.07
C ALA A 114 5.71 4.40 11.59
N GLY A 115 4.56 5.02 11.91
CA GLY A 115 4.48 6.43 12.31
C GLY A 115 4.69 7.42 11.16
N LEU A 116 4.57 6.93 9.91
CA LEU A 116 4.84 7.71 8.69
C LEU A 116 3.56 8.20 8.01
N GLY A 117 2.38 7.84 8.53
CA GLY A 117 1.11 8.20 7.92
C GLY A 117 0.81 9.70 7.88
N SER A 118 1.42 10.51 8.74
CA SER A 118 1.22 11.97 8.75
C SER A 118 2.48 12.76 8.39
N GLN A 119 3.57 12.06 8.04
CA GLN A 119 4.81 12.72 7.65
C GLN A 119 4.70 13.19 6.20
N PRO A 120 5.22 14.38 5.86
CA PRO A 120 5.36 14.78 4.46
C PRO A 120 6.20 13.73 3.72
N VAL A 121 5.80 13.40 2.49
CA VAL A 121 6.61 12.59 1.58
C VAL A 121 7.96 13.30 1.43
N PRO A 122 9.10 12.76 1.87
CA PRO A 122 10.41 13.31 1.51
C PRO A 122 10.43 13.60 0.01
N THR A 123 10.57 14.88 -0.33
CA THR A 123 10.72 15.34 -1.71
C THR A 123 11.80 14.49 -2.35
N ALA A 124 11.41 13.64 -3.30
CA ALA A 124 12.36 12.84 -4.06
C ALA A 124 13.41 13.82 -4.61
N ALA A 125 14.66 13.67 -4.16
CA ALA A 125 15.76 14.41 -4.75
C ALA A 125 15.72 14.15 -6.26
N PRO A 126 15.89 15.18 -7.11
CA PRO A 126 15.82 15.01 -8.55
C PRO A 126 16.76 13.88 -8.93
N THR A 127 16.20 12.83 -9.54
CA THR A 127 16.95 11.69 -10.05
C THR A 127 18.01 12.25 -11.00
N ARG A 128 19.25 12.41 -10.51
CA ARG A 128 20.38 12.73 -11.39
C ARG A 128 20.35 11.68 -12.48
N GLY A 129 20.13 12.11 -13.72
CA GLY A 129 20.05 11.23 -14.88
C GLY A 129 21.18 10.23 -14.82
N ARG A 130 20.85 8.95 -14.66
CA ARG A 130 21.82 7.88 -14.88
C ARG A 130 22.08 7.86 -16.38
N ALA A 131 23.11 8.58 -16.80
CA ALA A 131 23.76 8.32 -18.07
C ALA A 131 24.22 6.86 -18.03
N PHE A 132 23.58 6.01 -18.84
CA PHE A 132 24.11 4.69 -19.14
C PHE A 132 25.41 4.90 -19.93
N SER A 133 26.55 4.66 -19.29
CA SER A 133 27.81 4.46 -19.99
C SER A 133 27.86 2.99 -20.38
N LEU A 134 27.67 2.71 -21.66
CA LEU A 134 28.04 1.43 -22.25
C LEU A 134 29.57 1.40 -22.33
N ARG A 135 30.17 0.46 -21.61
CA ARG A 135 31.47 -0.12 -21.95
C ARG A 135 31.29 -1.61 -22.06
#